data_AF-A0A3S0BQR6-F1
#
_entry.id   AF-A0A3S0BQR6-F1
#
_cell.length_a   1.000
_cell.length_b   1.000
_cell.length_c   1.000
_cell.angle_alpha   90.00
_cell.angle_beta   90.00
_cell.angle_gamma   90.00
#
_symmetry.space_group_name_H-M   'P 1'
#
loop_
_entity.id
_entity.type
_entity.pdbx_description
1 polymer ?
#
loop_
_entity_poly.entity_id
_entity_poly.type
_entity_poly.pdbx_seq_one_letter_code
_entity_poly.pdbx_strand_id
1 'polypeptide(L)'
;EFEEEYNLDADYIKHNLYKEPNPNAYLATFAKFLIRHKDTEFCQQLIQREMEAFVENYIEQYENCREVPVHFIGSIAFYLKDELNSVLKKRSIQLGNVLRRPIDGLIAYHILNK
;
A
#
# COMPACT_ATOMS: atom_id res chain seq x y z
N GLU A 1 -15.02 -12.63 -12.06
CA GLU A 1 -14.91 -11.74 -10.88
C GLU A 1 -14.39 -10.34 -11.23
N PHE A 2 -13.14 -10.16 -11.71
CA PHE A 2 -12.65 -8.80 -11.99
C PHE A 2 -13.50 -8.04 -13.03
N GLU A 3 -13.80 -8.67 -14.17
CA GLU A 3 -14.69 -8.12 -15.21
C GLU A 3 -16.16 -7.97 -14.78
N GLU A 4 -16.56 -8.66 -13.70
CA GLU A 4 -17.93 -8.57 -13.16
C GLU A 4 -18.04 -7.40 -12.17
N GLU A 5 -16.96 -7.11 -11.43
CA GLU A 5 -16.92 -6.00 -10.46
C GLU A 5 -16.57 -4.65 -11.08
N TYR A 6 -15.86 -4.64 -12.22
CA TYR A 6 -15.33 -3.43 -12.83
C TYR A 6 -15.65 -3.35 -14.32
N ASN A 7 -15.99 -2.15 -14.80
CA ASN A 7 -16.14 -1.90 -16.23
C ASN A 7 -14.76 -1.81 -16.89
N LEU A 8 -14.40 -2.85 -17.65
CA LEU A 8 -13.11 -2.94 -18.33
C LEU A 8 -13.14 -2.48 -19.79
N ASP A 9 -14.23 -1.85 -20.23
CA ASP A 9 -14.29 -1.24 -21.55
C ASP A 9 -13.16 -0.21 -21.70
N ALA A 10 -12.43 -0.31 -22.82
CA ALA A 10 -11.22 0.47 -23.02
C ALA A 10 -11.52 1.98 -23.08
N ASP A 11 -12.66 2.38 -23.64
CA ASP A 11 -13.02 3.79 -23.74
C ASP A 11 -13.53 4.32 -22.41
N TYR A 12 -14.24 3.49 -21.63
CA TYR A 12 -14.58 3.80 -20.24
C TYR A 12 -13.32 4.01 -19.37
N ILE A 13 -12.33 3.10 -19.45
CA ILE A 13 -11.07 3.23 -18.68
C ILE A 13 -10.33 4.50 -19.10
N LYS A 14 -10.16 4.75 -20.41
CA LYS A 14 -9.47 5.95 -20.92
C LYS A 14 -10.17 7.23 -20.47
N HIS A 15 -11.50 7.25 -20.47
CA HIS A 15 -12.26 8.41 -20.02
C HIS A 15 -11.97 8.71 -18.54
N ASN A 16 -12.07 7.71 -17.66
CA ASN A 16 -11.74 7.89 -16.24
C ASN A 16 -10.28 8.26 -15.99
N LEU A 17 -9.36 7.76 -16.82
CA LEU A 17 -7.93 8.02 -16.66
C LEU A 17 -7.48 9.39 -17.18
N TYR A 18 -8.08 9.87 -18.27
CA TYR A 18 -7.59 11.04 -18.99
C TYR A 18 -8.56 12.23 -19.05
N LYS A 19 -9.85 12.03 -18.73
CA LYS A 19 -10.89 13.05 -18.88
C LYS A 19 -11.56 13.42 -17.57
N GLU A 20 -11.61 12.50 -16.61
CA GLU A 20 -12.18 12.76 -15.28
C GLU A 20 -11.15 13.33 -14.30
N PRO A 21 -11.59 14.09 -13.28
CA PRO A 21 -10.73 14.54 -12.20
C PRO A 21 -10.31 13.36 -11.29
N ASN A 22 -9.14 13.47 -10.68
CA ASN A 22 -8.58 12.49 -9.73
C ASN A 22 -8.40 11.06 -10.31
N PRO A 23 -7.70 10.88 -11.43
CA PRO A 23 -7.47 9.57 -12.04
C PRO A 23 -6.73 8.58 -11.12
N ASN A 24 -5.90 9.11 -10.22
CA ASN A 24 -5.25 8.34 -9.16
C ASN A 24 -6.26 7.69 -8.19
N ALA A 25 -7.32 8.40 -7.82
CA ALA A 25 -8.37 7.86 -6.96
C ALA A 25 -9.17 6.77 -7.68
N TYR A 26 -9.46 6.95 -8.97
CA TYR A 26 -10.06 5.91 -9.82
C TYR A 26 -9.20 4.65 -9.83
N LEU A 27 -7.90 4.76 -10.14
CA LEU A 27 -6.99 3.60 -10.14
C LEU A 27 -6.90 2.93 -8.76
N ALA A 28 -6.94 3.71 -7.67
CA ALA A 28 -6.93 3.17 -6.32
C ALA A 28 -8.15 2.29 -5.99
N THR A 29 -9.26 2.40 -6.74
CA THR A 29 -10.44 1.53 -6.54
C THR A 29 -10.15 0.06 -6.84
N PHE A 30 -9.20 -0.23 -7.73
CA PHE A 30 -8.76 -1.59 -8.06
C PHE A 30 -7.93 -2.22 -6.93
N ALA A 31 -7.33 -1.43 -6.04
CA ALA A 31 -6.52 -1.95 -4.95
C ALA A 31 -7.32 -2.85 -3.99
N LYS A 32 -8.64 -2.63 -3.86
CA LYS A 32 -9.50 -3.48 -3.05
C LYS A 32 -9.56 -4.91 -3.60
N PHE A 33 -9.64 -5.06 -4.93
CA PHE A 33 -9.61 -6.35 -5.58
C PHE A 33 -8.24 -7.03 -5.38
N LEU A 34 -7.16 -6.29 -5.62
CA LEU A 34 -5.79 -6.79 -5.40
C LEU A 34 -5.61 -7.34 -3.99
N ILE A 35 -6.05 -6.60 -2.96
CA ILE A 35 -5.96 -7.02 -1.56
C ILE A 35 -6.80 -8.27 -1.29
N ARG A 36 -8.00 -8.36 -1.86
CA ARG A 36 -8.89 -9.53 -1.67
C ARG A 36 -8.30 -10.81 -2.25
N HIS A 37 -7.60 -10.70 -3.38
CA HIS A 37 -7.01 -11.84 -4.10
C HIS A 37 -5.50 -11.94 -3.89
N LYS A 38 -4.97 -11.29 -2.85
CA LYS A 38 -3.53 -11.17 -2.62
C LYS A 38 -2.82 -12.51 -2.51
N ASP A 39 -3.49 -13.59 -2.11
CA ASP A 39 -2.90 -14.92 -1.96
C ASP A 39 -2.76 -15.69 -3.29
N THR A 40 -3.27 -15.15 -4.39
CA THR A 40 -3.03 -15.70 -5.73
C THR A 40 -1.58 -15.43 -6.15
N GLU A 41 -0.99 -16.36 -6.91
CA GLU A 41 0.40 -16.23 -7.38
C GLU A 41 0.63 -14.90 -8.14
N PHE A 42 -0.28 -14.55 -9.04
CA PHE A 42 -0.22 -13.30 -9.80
C PHE A 42 -0.21 -12.07 -8.89
N CYS A 43 -1.14 -11.99 -7.92
CA CYS A 43 -1.22 -10.83 -7.03
C CYS A 43 -0.02 -10.75 -6.10
N GLN A 44 0.46 -11.87 -5.55
CA GLN A 44 1.69 -11.90 -4.74
C GLN A 44 2.90 -11.36 -5.52
N GLN A 45 3.10 -11.83 -6.76
CA GLN A 45 4.20 -11.37 -7.61
C GLN A 45 4.11 -9.88 -7.89
N LEU A 46 2.91 -9.37 -8.20
CA LEU A 46 2.69 -7.95 -8.45
C LEU A 46 2.95 -7.11 -7.18
N ILE A 47 2.38 -7.50 -6.04
CA ILE A 47 2.55 -6.79 -4.76
C ILE A 47 4.03 -6.74 -4.37
N GLN A 48 4.72 -7.88 -4.43
CA GLN A 48 6.13 -7.96 -4.06
C GLN A 48 6.99 -7.06 -4.96
N ARG A 49 6.80 -7.11 -6.28
CA ARG A 49 7.54 -6.28 -7.23
C ARG A 49 7.36 -4.79 -6.95
N GLU A 50 6.11 -4.34 -6.81
CA GLU A 50 5.84 -2.91 -6.59
C GLU A 50 6.29 -2.44 -5.20
N MET A 51 6.21 -3.29 -4.17
CA MET A 51 6.77 -2.98 -2.85
C MET A 51 8.29 -2.91 -2.87
N GLU A 52 8.97 -3.82 -3.57
CA GLU A 52 10.42 -3.77 -3.73
C GLU A 52 10.85 -2.47 -4.42
N ALA A 53 10.16 -2.09 -5.50
CA ALA A 53 10.37 -0.82 -6.19
C ALA A 53 10.08 0.38 -5.27
N PHE A 54 9.03 0.32 -4.44
CA PHE A 54 8.73 1.38 -3.48
C PHE A 54 9.86 1.56 -2.46
N VAL A 55 10.36 0.47 -1.88
CA VAL A 55 11.43 0.53 -0.87
C VAL A 55 12.72 1.09 -1.49
N GLU A 56 13.10 0.61 -2.67
CA GLU A 56 14.31 1.06 -3.36
C GLU A 56 14.25 2.56 -3.71
N ASN A 57 13.13 3.00 -4.29
CA ASN A 57 13.02 4.38 -4.80
C ASN A 57 12.68 5.40 -3.72
N TYR A 58 11.96 5.02 -2.66
CA TYR A 58 11.42 5.98 -1.69
C TYR A 58 11.97 5.84 -0.28
N ILE A 59 12.47 4.67 0.13
CA ILE A 59 13.00 4.46 1.49
C ILE A 59 14.52 4.45 1.48
N GLU A 60 15.14 3.68 0.59
CA GLU A 60 16.60 3.48 0.58
C GLU A 60 17.39 4.72 0.14
N GLN A 61 16.72 5.74 -0.38
CA GLN A 61 17.31 7.07 -0.59
C GLN A 61 17.75 7.75 0.74
N TYR A 62 17.21 7.32 1.88
CA TYR A 62 17.60 7.83 3.19
C TYR A 62 18.70 6.95 3.80
N GLU A 63 19.88 7.53 4.05
CA GLU A 63 21.07 6.80 4.54
C GLU A 63 20.81 6.05 5.84
N ASN A 64 20.01 6.64 6.74
CA ASN A 64 19.69 6.09 8.05
C ASN A 64 18.48 5.14 8.06
N CYS A 65 17.93 4.74 6.89
CA CYS A 65 16.73 3.89 6.83
C CYS A 65 16.88 2.51 7.51
N ARG A 66 18.11 2.08 7.79
CA ARG A 66 18.43 0.83 8.50
C ARG A 66 18.70 1.02 10.00
N GLU A 67 18.84 2.26 10.45
CA GLU A 67 19.14 2.62 11.83
C GLU A 67 17.88 2.98 12.62
N VAL A 68 16.81 3.37 11.92
CA VAL A 68 15.55 3.78 12.53
C VAL A 68 14.38 2.94 12.03
N PRO A 69 13.35 2.71 12.87
CA PRO A 69 12.14 2.05 12.42
C PRO A 69 11.40 2.92 11.38
N VAL A 70 10.97 2.30 10.28
CA VAL A 70 10.16 2.96 9.26
C VAL A 70 8.69 2.72 9.54
N HIS A 71 7.96 3.81 9.77
CA HIS A 71 6.54 3.80 10.12
C HIS A 71 5.67 4.05 8.89
N PHE A 72 4.52 3.38 8.83
CA PHE A 72 3.61 3.47 7.69
C PHE A 72 2.19 3.83 8.11
N ILE A 73 1.48 4.47 7.19
CA ILE A 73 0.09 4.84 7.36
C ILE A 73 -0.71 4.65 6.07
N GLY A 74 -1.99 4.30 6.22
CA GLY A 74 -2.93 4.18 5.11
C GLY A 74 -3.41 2.75 4.90
N SER A 75 -4.50 2.62 4.12
CA SER A 75 -5.18 1.33 3.90
C SER A 75 -4.27 0.28 3.26
N ILE A 76 -3.48 0.66 2.24
CA ILE A 76 -2.62 -0.28 1.52
C ILE A 76 -1.56 -0.87 2.46
N ALA A 77 -0.81 -0.03 3.16
CA ALA A 77 0.20 -0.48 4.11
C ALA A 77 -0.41 -1.34 5.23
N PHE A 78 -1.62 -1.00 5.69
CA PHE A 78 -2.30 -1.75 6.74
C PHE A 78 -2.74 -3.15 6.28
N TYR A 79 -3.36 -3.28 5.10
CA TYR A 79 -3.87 -4.56 4.61
C TYR A 79 -2.79 -5.46 3.99
N LEU A 80 -1.70 -4.86 3.51
CA LEU A 80 -0.53 -5.56 2.96
C LEU A 80 0.67 -5.52 3.92
N LYS A 81 0.40 -5.49 5.23
CA LYS A 81 1.43 -5.34 6.26
C LYS A 81 2.44 -6.49 6.24
N ASP A 82 1.99 -7.71 5.98
CA ASP A 82 2.85 -8.90 6.00
C ASP A 82 3.79 -8.92 4.79
N GLU A 83 3.28 -8.56 3.62
CA GLU A 83 4.03 -8.41 2.39
C GLU A 83 5.07 -7.28 2.53
N LEU A 84 4.65 -6.14 3.08
CA LEU A 84 5.54 -5.00 3.36
C LEU A 84 6.66 -5.40 4.33
N ASN A 85 6.31 -6.07 5.43
CA ASN A 85 7.27 -6.55 6.42
C ASN A 85 8.28 -7.54 5.80
N SER A 86 7.81 -8.43 4.91
CA SER A 86 8.67 -9.37 4.19
C SER A 86 9.70 -8.65 3.34
N VAL A 87 9.29 -7.66 2.55
CA VAL A 87 10.19 -6.87 1.70
C VAL A 87 11.19 -6.07 2.52
N LEU A 88 10.74 -5.39 3.59
CA LEU A 88 11.63 -4.60 4.45
C LEU A 88 12.67 -5.47 5.17
N LYS A 89 12.27 -6.65 5.67
CA LYS A 89 13.18 -7.60 6.34
C LYS A 89 14.30 -8.08 5.42
N LYS A 90 14.01 -8.36 4.14
CA LYS A 90 15.04 -8.74 3.16
C LYS A 90 16.13 -7.67 2.98
N ARG A 91 15.82 -6.41 3.30
CA ARG A 91 16.70 -5.24 3.12
C ARG A 91 17.28 -4.71 4.45
N SER A 92 17.08 -5.46 5.53
CA SER A 92 17.48 -5.08 6.90
C SER A 92 16.87 -3.76 7.37
N ILE A 93 15.67 -3.43 6.90
CA ILE A 93 14.91 -2.26 7.34
C ILE A 93 13.93 -2.70 8.42
N GLN A 94 13.95 -2.02 9.57
CA GLN A 94 13.04 -2.32 10.68
C GLN A 94 11.66 -1.73 10.40
N LEU A 95 10.63 -2.57 10.34
CA LEU A 95 9.25 -2.11 10.29
C LEU A 95 8.82 -1.56 11.66
N GLY A 96 8.32 -0.32 11.68
CA GLY A 96 7.71 0.30 12.83
C GLY A 96 6.19 0.10 12.89
N ASN A 97 5.50 1.09 13.45
CA ASN A 97 4.04 1.16 13.49
C ASN A 97 3.44 1.20 12.07
N VAL A 98 2.36 0.46 11.87
CA VAL A 98 1.56 0.48 10.65
C VAL A 98 0.11 0.77 11.04
N LEU A 99 -0.36 1.96 10.70
CA LEU A 99 -1.70 2.44 11.10
C LEU A 99 -2.63 2.56 9.89
N ARG A 100 -3.90 2.20 10.06
CA ARG A 100 -4.90 2.39 9.00
C ARG A 100 -5.29 3.85 8.86
N ARG A 101 -5.51 4.55 9.99
CA ARG A 101 -5.87 5.97 10.04
C ARG A 101 -5.00 6.69 11.08
N PRO A 102 -4.64 7.97 10.87
CA PRO A 102 -3.80 8.69 11.83
C PRO A 102 -4.45 8.84 13.21
N ILE A 103 -5.79 8.97 13.23
CA ILE A 103 -6.57 9.18 14.44
C ILE A 103 -6.43 8.03 15.45
N ASP A 104 -6.19 6.80 14.99
CA ASP A 104 -6.06 5.63 15.87
C ASP A 104 -4.86 5.78 16.82
N GLY A 105 -3.74 6.33 16.30
CA GLY A 105 -2.55 6.63 17.10
C GLY A 105 -2.78 7.78 18.09
N LEU A 106 -3.52 8.82 17.68
CA LEU A 106 -3.85 9.96 18.54
C LEU A 106 -4.75 9.55 19.70
N ILE A 107 -5.75 8.72 19.44
CA ILE A 107 -6.65 8.20 20.48
C ILE A 107 -5.86 7.39 21.50
N ALA A 108 -5.02 6.45 21.04
CA ALA A 108 -4.19 5.63 21.93
C ALA A 108 -3.31 6.50 22.84
N TYR A 109 -2.66 7.52 22.29
CA TYR A 109 -1.80 8.44 23.05
C TYR A 109 -2.57 9.16 24.17
N HIS A 110 -3.75 9.71 23.90
CA HIS A 110 -4.52 10.46 24.90
C HIS A 110 -5.18 9.56 25.96
N ILE A 111 -5.44 8.28 25.64
CA ILE A 111 -5.93 7.30 26.62
C ILE A 111 -4.80 6.87 27.57
N LEU A 112 -3.59 6.67 27.04
CA LEU A 112 -2.43 6.20 27.81
C LEU A 112 -1.82 7.27 28.73
N ASN A 113 -1.99 8.56 28.40
CA ASN A 113 -1.43 9.69 29.16
C ASN A 113 -2.50 10.43 29.99
N LYS A 114 -3.53 9.71 30.44
CA LYS A 114 -4.53 10.23 31.37
C LYS A 114 -4.12 10.07 32.82
#